data_AF-A0A067SM61-F1
#
_entry.id   AF-A0A067SM61-F1
#
_cell.length_a   1.000
_cell.length_b   1.000
_cell.length_c   1.000
_cell.angle_alpha   90.00
_cell.angle_beta   90.00
_cell.angle_gamma   90.00
#
_symmetry.space_group_name_H-M   'P 1'
#
loop_
_entity.id
_entity.type
_entity.pdbx_description
1 polymer ?
#
loop_
_entity_poly.entity_id
_entity_poly.type
_entity_poly.pdbx_seq_one_letter_code
_entity_poly.pdbx_strand_id
1 'polypeptide(L)'
;MSIFYYLLAYSRNSYLERYPVKYELEEVFARMGGRAPPTPPPRKLVWYWTDSDSHSPSLFPFNIARVCTKWRDILAQFPEYWTRIVFDVAADPAPLLEAFSWSKNLEGIDVVVFTSEKPSRDIEEEIKARENHRVAAIAQAFQPHTYRCKSISFDVIYESSLPPPGIFFLREAPVLEELTLKCAVYDIDTTNSTSRPTMGGEKAPLVTSFGRLRKIFMTGFWIMDLLLSAGTPKWFQDLKLESRAKVSISHFRFHDEGQYTLANFLLRLSSSKVERSFHFRDLSLAYPVEDRPIRSDEFGSKKVFSAYKISFKSVSKEFLAHFYALVQVEPEDSLTFKDCEIPHIPQLQDGYQLTLENIIDDDNSQSLCNILGSWAGAELIVRSCPSFNDAILKWLGSEVLYIPLTPDSRHRPFSPSTSRLCVLHYHAHFGFGATGPFLMFPADQLRSLDISNCENVTPRRMRKLLIARHTVAMASPDYVPADLICEVSVKGRGSGLSQVDRDWFLGIADLTTVHWMMTNAEGVKEDHDSLMTD
;
A
#
# COMPACT_ATOMS: atom_id res chain seq x y z
N MET A 1 33.69 -18.50 26.55
CA MET A 1 33.72 -18.74 25.09
C MET A 1 32.97 -20.02 24.70
N SER A 2 33.38 -21.23 25.12
CA SER A 2 32.76 -22.50 24.66
C SER A 2 31.24 -22.63 24.89
N ILE A 3 30.71 -22.31 26.08
CA ILE A 3 29.25 -22.32 26.37
C ILE A 3 28.48 -21.30 25.53
N PHE A 4 29.06 -20.13 25.23
CA PHE A 4 28.42 -19.12 24.40
C PHE A 4 28.27 -19.60 22.96
N TYR A 5 29.32 -20.21 22.40
CA TYR A 5 29.22 -20.85 21.09
C TYR A 5 28.20 -21.99 21.08
N TYR A 6 28.06 -22.74 22.17
CA TYR A 6 27.05 -23.78 22.30
C TYR A 6 25.62 -23.21 22.35
N LEU A 7 25.36 -22.17 23.15
CA LEU A 7 24.05 -21.51 23.21
C LEU A 7 23.69 -20.80 21.90
N LEU A 8 24.68 -20.16 21.25
CA LEU A 8 24.55 -19.60 19.91
C LEU A 8 24.21 -20.69 18.89
N ALA A 9 24.96 -21.81 18.91
CA ALA A 9 24.71 -22.95 18.03
C ALA A 9 23.37 -23.64 18.31
N TYR A 10 22.91 -23.68 19.56
CA TYR A 10 21.63 -24.26 19.94
C TYR A 10 20.47 -23.37 19.46
N SER A 11 20.56 -22.05 19.63
CA SER A 11 19.58 -21.11 19.05
C SER A 11 19.53 -21.19 17.52
N ARG A 12 20.66 -21.57 16.89
CA ARG A 12 20.81 -21.73 15.45
C ARG A 12 20.31 -23.10 14.95
N ASN A 13 20.47 -24.16 15.73
CA ASN A 13 20.14 -25.54 15.34
C ASN A 13 18.69 -25.95 15.64
N SER A 14 17.96 -25.21 16.48
CA SER A 14 16.54 -25.49 16.68
C SER A 14 15.66 -25.19 15.45
N TYR A 15 16.21 -24.58 14.38
CA TYR A 15 15.41 -24.09 13.25
C TYR A 15 16.03 -24.27 11.85
N LEU A 16 17.13 -25.03 11.72
CA LEU A 16 17.50 -25.56 10.40
C LEU A 16 16.63 -26.78 10.10
N GLU A 17 15.40 -26.56 9.62
CA GLU A 17 14.78 -27.56 8.75
C GLU A 17 15.71 -27.81 7.56
N ARG A 18 16.29 -29.01 7.57
CA ARG A 18 16.95 -29.74 6.49
C ARG A 18 16.93 -29.06 5.12
N TYR A 19 17.84 -28.12 4.88
CA TYR A 19 18.41 -27.98 3.54
C TYR A 19 19.57 -28.97 3.44
N PRO A 20 19.47 -30.03 2.60
CA PRO A 20 20.62 -30.85 2.31
C PRO A 20 21.53 -30.01 1.41
N VAL A 21 22.47 -29.29 2.02
CA VAL A 21 23.64 -28.79 1.29
C VAL A 21 24.51 -30.01 1.00
N LYS A 22 24.08 -30.80 0.02
CA LYS A 22 24.90 -31.79 -0.67
C LYS A 22 25.67 -31.00 -1.72
N TYR A 23 26.86 -30.53 -1.39
CA TYR A 23 27.80 -30.02 -2.40
C TYR A 23 29.21 -30.52 -2.12
N GLU A 24 29.70 -31.34 -3.04
CA GLU A 24 30.95 -31.13 -3.80
C GLU A 24 32.23 -30.79 -3.02
N LEU A 25 32.38 -31.22 -1.78
CA LEU A 25 33.66 -31.08 -1.07
C LEU A 25 34.69 -32.13 -1.50
N GLU A 26 34.28 -33.28 -2.03
CA GLU A 26 35.20 -34.35 -2.42
C GLU A 26 35.90 -34.08 -3.77
N GLU A 27 35.27 -33.38 -4.72
CA GLU A 27 35.86 -33.11 -6.04
C GLU A 27 36.90 -31.98 -6.02
N VAL A 28 36.74 -31.01 -5.11
CA VAL A 28 37.69 -29.89 -4.95
C VAL A 28 38.97 -30.35 -4.24
N PHE A 29 38.88 -31.34 -3.35
CA PHE A 29 40.04 -31.92 -2.66
C PHE A 29 40.93 -32.75 -3.59
N ALA A 30 40.37 -33.40 -4.62
CA ALA A 30 41.15 -34.17 -5.59
C ALA A 30 42.00 -33.30 -6.54
N ARG A 31 41.65 -32.02 -6.74
CA ARG A 31 42.35 -31.11 -7.67
C ARG A 31 43.48 -30.29 -7.05
N MET A 32 43.63 -30.26 -5.72
CA MET A 32 44.53 -29.32 -5.03
C MET A 32 45.92 -29.87 -4.60
N GLY A 33 46.43 -30.92 -5.27
CA GLY A 33 47.88 -31.19 -5.38
C GLY A 33 48.73 -31.09 -4.11
N GLY A 34 48.22 -31.48 -2.94
CA GLY A 34 48.97 -31.52 -1.68
C GLY A 34 49.36 -30.17 -1.07
N ARG A 35 48.84 -29.03 -1.55
CA ARG A 35 48.99 -27.76 -0.83
C ARG A 35 47.92 -27.65 0.25
N ALA A 36 48.33 -27.26 1.47
CA ALA A 36 47.39 -26.92 2.52
C ALA A 36 46.40 -25.86 2.00
N PRO A 37 45.08 -26.07 2.14
CA PRO A 37 44.11 -25.11 1.63
C PRO A 37 44.35 -23.74 2.27
N PRO A 38 44.23 -22.64 1.51
CA PRO A 38 44.30 -21.31 2.09
C PRO A 38 43.31 -21.23 3.24
N THR A 39 43.76 -20.71 4.39
CA THR A 39 42.87 -20.47 5.54
C THR A 39 41.67 -19.70 5.02
N PRO A 40 40.46 -20.27 5.08
CA PRO A 40 39.29 -19.59 4.54
C PRO A 40 39.18 -18.23 5.22
N PRO A 41 38.91 -17.15 4.48
CA PRO A 41 38.70 -15.85 5.10
C PRO A 41 37.64 -16.01 6.20
N PRO A 42 37.80 -15.35 7.35
CA PRO A 42 36.85 -15.49 8.46
C PRO A 42 35.45 -15.23 7.92
N ARG A 43 34.60 -16.26 7.97
CA ARG A 43 33.25 -16.17 7.43
C ARG A 43 32.55 -15.04 8.16
N LYS A 44 32.16 -13.99 7.42
CA LYS A 44 31.27 -12.96 7.92
C LYS A 44 29.96 -13.66 8.27
N LEU A 45 29.70 -13.82 9.57
CA LEU A 45 28.43 -14.36 10.06
C LEU A 45 27.34 -13.37 9.70
N VAL A 46 26.60 -13.67 8.64
CA VAL A 46 25.38 -12.95 8.28
C VAL A 46 24.22 -13.71 8.90
N TRP A 47 23.49 -13.04 9.80
CA TRP A 47 22.31 -13.58 10.45
C TRP A 47 21.10 -13.28 9.57
N TYR A 48 20.36 -14.32 9.16
CA TYR A 48 19.09 -14.19 8.46
C TYR A 48 17.99 -14.66 9.41
N TRP A 49 17.03 -13.79 9.69
CA TRP A 49 15.86 -14.09 10.51
C TRP A 49 14.66 -14.27 9.59
N THR A 50 13.75 -15.19 9.90
CA THR A 50 12.47 -15.26 9.20
C THR A 50 11.51 -14.20 9.76
N ASP A 51 10.59 -13.69 8.94
CA ASP A 51 9.64 -12.65 9.35
C ASP A 51 8.76 -13.09 10.53
N SER A 52 8.39 -14.37 10.60
CA SER A 52 7.60 -14.96 11.70
C SER A 52 8.31 -14.93 13.05
N ASP A 53 9.65 -14.91 13.05
CA ASP A 53 10.44 -14.95 14.28
C ASP A 53 10.78 -13.56 14.83
N SER A 54 10.48 -12.50 14.06
CA SER A 54 10.91 -11.13 14.39
C SER A 54 10.39 -10.63 15.73
N HIS A 55 9.26 -11.16 16.19
CA HIS A 55 8.61 -10.77 17.44
C HIS A 55 8.99 -11.65 18.64
N SER A 56 9.78 -12.72 18.49
CA SER A 56 9.99 -13.64 19.62
C SER A 56 11.03 -13.13 20.62
N PRO A 57 10.67 -12.86 21.89
CA PRO A 57 11.63 -12.51 22.93
C PRO A 57 12.42 -13.72 23.44
N SER A 58 12.13 -14.93 22.92
CA SER A 58 12.91 -16.15 23.22
C SER A 58 14.17 -16.26 22.37
N LEU A 59 14.40 -15.31 21.46
CA LEU A 59 15.60 -15.28 20.64
C LEU A 59 16.80 -14.77 21.43
N PHE A 60 17.99 -15.21 21.02
CA PHE A 60 19.24 -14.62 21.49
C PHE A 60 19.34 -13.16 21.03
N PRO A 61 19.80 -12.21 21.87
CA PRO A 61 20.38 -12.41 23.21
C PRO A 61 19.36 -12.38 24.37
N PHE A 62 18.08 -12.10 24.10
CA PHE A 62 17.06 -11.84 25.12
C PHE A 62 16.78 -13.02 26.05
N ASN A 63 16.70 -14.23 25.50
CA ASN A 63 16.49 -15.44 26.31
C ASN A 63 17.57 -15.63 27.39
N ILE A 64 18.83 -15.29 27.09
CA ILE A 64 19.94 -15.38 28.03
C ILE A 64 19.97 -14.15 28.95
N ALA A 65 19.74 -12.95 28.41
CA ALA A 65 19.72 -11.72 29.20
C ALA A 65 18.62 -11.72 30.28
N ARG A 66 17.50 -12.43 30.04
CA ARG A 66 16.38 -12.56 30.99
C ARG A 66 16.61 -13.60 32.10
N VAL A 67 17.64 -14.44 32.03
CA VAL A 67 17.90 -15.48 33.04
C VAL A 67 18.27 -14.87 34.39
N CYS A 68 19.28 -14.00 34.42
CA CYS A 68 19.68 -13.25 35.61
C CYS A 68 20.54 -12.04 35.22
N THR A 69 20.74 -11.11 36.18
CA THR A 69 21.55 -9.90 35.98
C THR A 69 22.97 -10.20 35.53
N LYS A 70 23.62 -11.25 36.07
CA LYS A 70 24.98 -11.63 35.68
C LYS A 70 25.09 -12.01 34.20
N TRP A 71 24.13 -12.75 33.65
CA TRP A 71 24.12 -13.11 32.22
C TRP A 71 23.90 -11.88 31.34
N ARG A 72 23.01 -10.99 31.78
CA ARG A 72 22.76 -9.70 31.13
C ARG A 72 24.01 -8.82 31.11
N ASP A 73 24.72 -8.69 32.22
CA ASP A 73 25.94 -7.88 32.34
C ASP A 73 27.09 -8.46 31.48
N ILE A 74 27.12 -9.79 31.30
CA ILE A 74 28.06 -10.41 30.35
C ILE A 74 27.67 -10.03 28.92
N LEU A 75 26.40 -10.18 28.53
CA LEU A 75 25.93 -9.84 27.19
C LEU A 75 26.06 -8.35 26.86
N ALA A 76 25.91 -7.48 27.85
CA ALA A 76 26.10 -6.03 27.71
C ALA A 76 27.51 -5.65 27.23
N GLN A 77 28.50 -6.53 27.42
CA GLN A 77 29.88 -6.30 26.99
C GLN A 77 30.09 -6.59 25.49
N PHE A 78 29.12 -7.22 24.81
CA PHE A 78 29.20 -7.65 23.42
C PHE A 78 28.12 -6.96 22.56
N PRO A 79 28.39 -5.73 22.08
CA PRO A 79 27.45 -4.95 21.26
C PRO A 79 26.94 -5.71 20.04
N GLU A 80 27.77 -6.58 19.46
CA GLU A 80 27.50 -7.34 18.23
C GLU A 80 26.32 -8.30 18.37
N TYR A 81 25.91 -8.60 19.59
CA TYR A 81 24.72 -9.41 19.88
C TYR A 81 23.42 -8.60 19.89
N TRP A 82 23.50 -7.27 19.92
CA TRP A 82 22.36 -6.37 20.03
C TRP A 82 22.00 -5.73 18.68
N THR A 83 22.08 -6.52 17.59
CA THR A 83 21.63 -6.10 16.24
C THR A 83 20.12 -5.96 16.14
N ARG A 84 19.38 -6.55 17.09
CA ARG A 84 17.94 -6.45 17.23
C ARG A 84 17.58 -6.22 18.68
N ILE A 85 16.64 -5.32 18.94
CA ILE A 85 16.11 -4.99 20.27
C ILE A 85 14.60 -5.22 20.28
N VAL A 86 14.16 -6.22 21.05
CA VAL A 86 12.76 -6.66 21.11
C VAL A 86 12.17 -6.40 22.49
N PHE A 87 11.03 -5.70 22.52
CA PHE A 87 10.23 -5.49 23.70
C PHE A 87 8.84 -6.10 23.52
N ASP A 88 8.45 -6.94 24.48
CA ASP A 88 7.06 -7.33 24.68
C ASP A 88 6.51 -6.46 25.81
N VAL A 89 5.57 -5.57 25.46
CA VAL A 89 4.97 -4.59 26.37
C VAL A 89 4.10 -5.27 27.44
N ALA A 90 3.70 -6.53 27.25
CA ALA A 90 3.06 -7.32 28.30
C ALA A 90 4.02 -7.61 29.47
N ALA A 91 5.33 -7.63 29.22
CA ALA A 91 6.37 -7.74 30.25
C ALA A 91 6.90 -6.36 30.67
N ASP A 92 7.52 -6.28 31.85
CA ASP A 92 8.22 -5.07 32.28
C ASP A 92 9.44 -4.82 31.38
N PRO A 93 9.52 -3.66 30.68
CA PRO A 93 10.66 -3.35 29.81
C PRO A 93 11.91 -2.93 30.59
N ALA A 94 11.79 -2.53 31.87
CA ALA A 94 12.88 -1.95 32.65
C ALA A 94 14.19 -2.76 32.61
N PRO A 95 14.18 -4.11 32.69
CA PRO A 95 15.41 -4.89 32.64
C PRO A 95 16.19 -4.81 31.32
N LEU A 96 15.58 -4.31 30.25
CA LEU A 96 16.15 -4.26 28.89
C LEU A 96 16.20 -2.84 28.31
N LEU A 97 15.76 -1.79 29.03
CA LEU A 97 15.84 -0.41 28.52
C LEU A 97 17.28 0.01 28.20
N GLU A 98 18.25 -0.49 28.96
CA GLU A 98 19.68 -0.25 28.71
C GLU A 98 20.24 -1.00 27.49
N ALA A 99 19.47 -1.89 26.86
CA ALA A 99 19.90 -2.63 25.66
C ALA A 99 20.33 -1.70 24.52
N PHE A 100 19.68 -0.54 24.40
CA PHE A 100 20.12 0.47 23.46
C PHE A 100 21.55 0.92 23.78
N SER A 101 21.90 1.20 25.03
CA SER A 101 23.27 1.56 25.41
C SER A 101 24.27 0.41 25.22
N TRP A 102 23.85 -0.83 25.48
CA TRP A 102 24.73 -2.02 25.32
C TRP A 102 25.15 -2.26 23.86
N SER A 103 24.33 -1.86 22.89
CA SER A 103 24.69 -1.90 21.47
C SER A 103 25.74 -0.85 21.05
N LYS A 104 26.18 0.04 21.96
CA LYS A 104 27.23 1.06 21.75
C LYS A 104 27.03 1.88 20.48
N ASN A 105 27.92 1.75 19.49
CA ASN A 105 27.90 2.45 18.20
C ASN A 105 27.46 1.54 17.06
N LEU A 106 26.84 0.39 17.37
CA LEU A 106 26.35 -0.50 16.34
C LEU A 106 25.27 0.21 15.52
N GLU A 107 25.47 0.20 14.21
CA GLU A 107 24.50 0.67 13.23
C GLU A 107 23.67 -0.46 12.69
N GLY A 108 22.50 -0.10 12.17
CA GLY A 108 21.60 -1.02 11.52
C GLY A 108 20.76 -1.84 12.50
N ILE A 109 20.44 -1.26 13.66
CA ILE A 109 19.66 -1.95 14.71
C ILE A 109 18.20 -2.06 14.29
N ASP A 110 17.63 -3.26 14.40
CA ASP A 110 16.19 -3.49 14.30
C ASP A 110 15.52 -3.32 15.66
N VAL A 111 14.51 -2.45 15.77
CA VAL A 111 13.76 -2.23 17.01
C VAL A 111 12.33 -2.71 16.81
N VAL A 112 11.90 -3.65 17.64
CA VAL A 112 10.55 -4.23 17.60
C VAL A 112 9.92 -4.09 18.98
N VAL A 113 8.82 -3.38 19.05
CA VAL A 113 7.99 -3.22 20.24
C VAL A 113 6.63 -3.77 19.91
N PHE A 114 6.20 -4.80 20.62
CA PHE A 114 4.90 -5.42 20.40
C PHE A 114 4.27 -5.79 21.74
N THR A 115 3.04 -6.29 21.73
CA THR A 115 2.40 -6.85 22.94
C THR A 115 1.88 -8.24 22.67
N SER A 116 2.20 -9.18 23.56
CA SER A 116 1.60 -10.53 23.56
C SER A 116 0.27 -10.59 24.32
N GLU A 117 -0.07 -9.52 25.05
CA GLU A 117 -1.31 -9.42 25.79
C GLU A 117 -2.50 -9.31 24.82
N LYS A 118 -3.61 -9.94 25.17
CA LYS A 118 -4.86 -9.84 24.40
C LYS A 118 -5.75 -8.79 25.02
N PRO A 119 -6.45 -7.97 24.23
CA PRO A 119 -7.42 -7.03 24.77
C PRO A 119 -8.48 -7.80 25.59
N SER A 120 -8.70 -7.37 26.83
CA SER A 120 -9.70 -7.91 27.75
C SER A 120 -10.66 -6.80 28.14
N ARG A 121 -11.97 -7.05 28.03
CA ARG A 121 -13.01 -6.05 28.34
C ARG A 121 -13.08 -5.69 29.82
N ASP A 122 -12.73 -6.62 30.71
CA ASP A 122 -12.91 -6.43 32.15
C ASP A 122 -11.84 -5.53 32.78
N ILE A 123 -10.68 -5.39 32.13
CA ILE A 123 -9.51 -4.67 32.65
C ILE A 123 -8.88 -3.75 31.59
N GLU A 124 -9.68 -3.28 30.63
CA GLU A 124 -9.23 -2.52 29.46
C GLU A 124 -8.40 -1.29 29.85
N GLU A 125 -8.88 -0.49 30.80
CA GLU A 125 -8.20 0.73 31.26
C GLU A 125 -6.87 0.44 31.97
N GLU A 126 -6.77 -0.65 32.74
CA GLU A 126 -5.52 -1.04 33.40
C GLU A 126 -4.48 -1.49 32.38
N ILE A 127 -4.89 -2.33 31.41
CA ILE A 127 -4.03 -2.77 30.30
C ILE A 127 -3.53 -1.55 29.53
N LYS A 128 -4.44 -0.65 29.15
CA LYS A 128 -4.12 0.58 28.43
C LYS A 128 -3.14 1.48 29.18
N ALA A 129 -3.40 1.76 30.46
CA ALA A 129 -2.50 2.58 31.28
C ALA A 129 -1.10 1.97 31.41
N ARG A 130 -1.03 0.65 31.58
CA ARG A 130 0.24 -0.09 31.65
C ARG A 130 0.98 -0.09 30.32
N GLU A 131 0.29 -0.32 29.21
CA GLU A 131 0.85 -0.26 27.86
C GLU A 131 1.42 1.13 27.56
N ASN A 132 0.62 2.18 27.76
CA ASN A 132 1.01 3.58 27.61
C ASN A 132 2.30 3.88 28.38
N HIS A 133 2.35 3.51 29.68
CA HIS A 133 3.52 3.77 30.53
C HIS A 133 4.78 3.08 30.02
N ARG A 134 4.66 1.80 29.64
CA ARG A 134 5.80 0.99 29.18
C ARG A 134 6.29 1.42 27.81
N VAL A 135 5.39 1.72 26.87
CA VAL A 135 5.78 2.23 25.55
C VAL A 135 6.45 3.59 25.67
N ALA A 136 5.95 4.47 26.54
CA ALA A 136 6.60 5.76 26.81
C ALA A 136 8.02 5.58 27.36
N ALA A 137 8.23 4.66 28.31
CA ALA A 137 9.55 4.34 28.84
C ALA A 137 10.51 3.80 27.76
N ILE A 138 10.01 2.90 26.89
CA ILE A 138 10.79 2.38 25.75
C ILE A 138 11.14 3.51 24.77
N ALA A 139 10.16 4.32 24.38
CA ALA A 139 10.35 5.43 23.44
C ALA A 139 11.37 6.45 23.97
N GLN A 140 11.33 6.76 25.27
CA GLN A 140 12.29 7.64 25.92
C GLN A 140 13.71 7.07 25.91
N ALA A 141 13.89 5.79 26.26
CA ALA A 141 15.20 5.13 26.24
C ALA A 141 15.74 4.99 24.81
N PHE A 142 14.85 4.82 23.83
CA PHE A 142 15.17 4.65 22.42
C PHE A 142 15.58 5.97 21.73
N GLN A 143 14.94 7.10 22.08
CA GLN A 143 15.07 8.38 21.38
C GLN A 143 16.52 8.82 21.06
N PRO A 144 17.52 8.69 21.98
CA PRO A 144 18.90 9.07 21.68
C PRO A 144 19.57 8.23 20.58
N HIS A 145 18.99 7.09 20.22
CA HIS A 145 19.57 6.07 19.37
C HIS A 145 18.87 5.88 18.02
N THR A 146 17.85 6.70 17.72
CA THR A 146 17.10 6.67 16.44
C THR A 146 18.01 6.67 15.20
N TYR A 147 19.06 7.48 15.22
CA TYR A 147 19.93 7.75 14.06
C TYR A 147 20.65 6.52 13.49
N ARG A 148 20.80 5.46 14.30
CA ARG A 148 21.55 4.24 13.96
C ARG A 148 20.65 3.02 13.78
N CYS A 149 19.34 3.20 13.84
CA CYS A 149 18.36 2.14 13.65
C CYS A 149 18.03 1.96 12.17
N LYS A 150 18.00 0.71 11.71
CA LYS A 150 17.60 0.34 10.36
C LYS A 150 16.10 0.21 10.22
N SER A 151 15.45 -0.40 11.21
CA SER A 151 14.01 -0.64 11.19
C SER A 151 13.44 -0.39 12.57
N ILE A 152 12.29 0.27 12.62
CA ILE A 152 11.57 0.57 13.85
C ILE A 152 10.11 0.14 13.65
N SER A 153 9.64 -0.77 14.50
CA SER A 153 8.26 -1.26 14.48
C SER A 153 7.65 -1.21 15.87
N PHE A 154 6.54 -0.49 16.01
CA PHE A 154 5.64 -0.56 17.17
C PHE A 154 4.34 -1.23 16.72
N ASP A 155 3.93 -2.29 17.40
CA ASP A 155 2.72 -3.07 17.15
C ASP A 155 1.98 -3.31 18.49
N VAL A 156 1.22 -2.31 18.91
CA VAL A 156 0.62 -2.21 20.25
C VAL A 156 -0.89 -2.45 20.21
N ILE A 157 -1.58 -2.57 21.35
CA ILE A 157 -3.05 -2.68 21.34
C ILE A 157 -3.67 -1.33 21.03
N TYR A 158 -3.32 -0.26 21.75
CA TYR A 158 -4.02 1.02 21.69
C TYR A 158 -3.27 2.07 20.87
N GLU A 159 -4.00 2.85 20.08
CA GLU A 159 -3.44 3.95 19.30
C GLU A 159 -2.81 5.02 20.21
N SER A 160 -3.41 5.27 21.37
CA SER A 160 -2.87 6.19 22.38
C SER A 160 -1.49 5.78 22.92
N SER A 161 -1.17 4.48 22.87
CA SER A 161 0.11 3.95 23.35
C SER A 161 1.24 4.19 22.37
N LEU A 162 0.94 4.45 21.09
CA LEU A 162 1.97 4.66 20.10
C LEU A 162 2.80 5.91 20.42
N PRO A 163 4.14 5.85 20.22
CA PRO A 163 4.97 7.02 20.39
C PRO A 163 4.62 8.11 19.34
N PRO A 164 4.59 9.39 19.71
CA PRO A 164 4.39 10.47 18.75
C PRO A 164 5.44 10.41 17.63
N PRO A 165 5.05 10.36 16.34
CA PRO A 165 5.99 10.12 15.26
C PRO A 165 7.12 11.14 15.18
N GLY A 166 6.87 12.37 15.65
CA GLY A 166 7.87 13.44 15.69
C GLY A 166 9.20 13.00 16.31
N ILE A 167 9.20 12.10 17.31
CA ILE A 167 10.43 11.63 17.97
C ILE A 167 11.41 10.95 17.01
N PHE A 168 10.90 10.32 15.93
CA PHE A 168 11.70 9.65 14.92
C PHE A 168 12.29 10.62 13.90
N PHE A 169 11.73 11.84 13.81
CA PHE A 169 12.10 12.88 12.87
C PHE A 169 12.82 14.08 13.54
N LEU A 170 13.21 13.97 14.81
CA LEU A 170 13.98 15.01 15.52
C LEU A 170 15.46 15.04 15.14
N ARG A 171 16.00 13.93 14.61
CA ARG A 171 17.41 13.78 14.21
C ARG A 171 17.49 13.03 12.90
N GLU A 172 18.53 13.30 12.12
CA GLU A 172 18.79 12.53 10.92
C GLU A 172 19.02 11.06 11.26
N ALA A 173 18.41 10.18 10.48
CA ALA A 173 18.58 8.74 10.60
C ALA A 173 18.96 8.16 9.22
N PRO A 174 20.24 8.31 8.82
CA PRO A 174 20.67 7.99 7.45
C PRO A 174 20.56 6.49 7.11
N VAL A 175 20.53 5.62 8.12
CA VAL A 175 20.41 4.17 7.93
C VAL A 175 18.99 3.64 8.10
N LEU A 176 18.02 4.49 8.44
CA LEU A 176 16.63 4.08 8.66
C LEU A 176 15.97 3.72 7.31
N GLU A 177 15.55 2.47 7.20
CA GLU A 177 14.87 1.91 6.03
C GLU A 177 13.35 1.80 6.23
N GLU A 178 12.90 1.50 7.46
CA GLU A 178 11.50 1.21 7.75
C GLU A 178 11.04 1.83 9.08
N LEU A 179 9.89 2.51 9.06
CA LEU A 179 9.17 2.98 10.23
C LEU A 179 7.73 2.47 10.19
N THR A 180 7.33 1.68 11.18
CA THR A 180 5.99 1.10 11.29
C THR A 180 5.40 1.38 12.67
N LEU A 181 4.24 2.05 12.71
CA LEU A 181 3.47 2.32 13.93
C LEU A 181 2.06 1.75 13.73
N LYS A 182 1.79 0.60 14.35
CA LYS A 182 0.54 -0.16 14.25
C LYS A 182 -0.14 -0.27 15.60
N CYS A 183 -1.45 -0.25 15.57
CA CYS A 183 -2.28 -0.59 16.71
C CYS A 183 -3.52 -1.39 16.28
N ALA A 184 -4.13 -2.07 17.24
CA ALA A 184 -5.37 -2.84 17.05
C ALA A 184 -6.64 -2.04 17.38
N VAL A 185 -6.56 -1.10 18.33
CA VAL A 185 -7.68 -0.28 18.83
C VAL A 185 -7.38 1.19 18.56
N TYR A 186 -8.31 1.88 17.89
CA TYR A 186 -8.21 3.30 17.52
C TYR A 186 -8.97 4.16 18.52
N ASP A 187 -8.35 4.41 19.67
CA ASP A 187 -8.99 4.97 20.87
C ASP A 187 -8.72 6.47 21.08
N ILE A 188 -8.05 7.14 20.14
CA ILE A 188 -7.82 8.58 20.20
C ILE A 188 -9.07 9.33 19.72
N ASP A 189 -9.75 9.99 20.66
CA ASP A 189 -10.89 10.86 20.34
C ASP A 189 -10.42 12.22 19.80
N THR A 190 -10.69 12.43 18.52
CA THR A 190 -10.36 13.67 17.81
C THR A 190 -11.44 14.75 17.96
N THR A 191 -12.65 14.43 18.42
CA THR A 191 -13.74 15.42 18.58
C THR A 191 -13.50 16.37 19.75
N ASN A 192 -12.90 15.88 20.84
CA ASN A 192 -12.65 16.65 22.06
C ASN A 192 -11.29 17.37 22.05
N SER A 193 -10.51 17.27 20.97
CA SER A 193 -9.13 17.77 20.89
C SER A 193 -9.00 19.30 20.68
N THR A 194 -10.03 20.09 21.00
CA THR A 194 -9.98 21.56 20.93
C THR A 194 -8.88 22.15 21.82
N SER A 195 -8.51 21.42 22.88
CA SER A 195 -7.42 21.73 23.78
C SER A 195 -6.29 20.72 23.62
N ARG A 196 -5.76 20.57 22.41
CA ARG A 196 -4.42 19.99 22.30
C ARG A 196 -3.54 20.81 23.22
N PRO A 197 -2.91 20.23 24.26
CA PRO A 197 -2.10 21.00 25.18
C PRO A 197 -1.11 21.72 24.30
N THR A 198 -1.23 23.04 24.23
CA THR A 198 -0.24 23.90 23.62
C THR A 198 1.01 23.60 24.43
N MET A 199 1.80 22.63 23.98
CA MET A 199 3.13 22.37 24.50
C MET A 199 3.86 23.65 24.16
N GLY A 200 3.76 24.65 25.04
CA GLY A 200 4.23 26.02 24.84
C GLY A 200 5.75 26.13 24.82
N GLY A 201 6.44 25.02 24.57
CA GLY A 201 7.84 24.99 24.20
C GLY A 201 7.97 25.13 22.69
N GLU A 202 8.96 25.88 22.25
CA GLU A 202 9.42 25.85 20.86
C GLU A 202 9.66 24.39 20.45
N LYS A 203 8.84 23.88 19.51
CA LYS A 203 9.04 22.55 18.96
C LYS A 203 10.32 22.59 18.13
N ALA A 204 11.26 21.71 18.46
CA ALA A 204 12.44 21.51 17.64
C ALA A 204 12.03 21.18 16.19
N PRO A 205 12.69 21.77 15.18
CA PRO A 205 12.35 21.53 13.79
C PRO A 205 12.58 20.05 13.45
N LEU A 206 11.64 19.48 12.68
CA LEU A 206 11.79 18.11 12.18
C LEU A 206 12.78 18.09 11.02
N VAL A 207 13.69 17.12 11.04
CA VAL A 207 14.63 16.89 9.93
C VAL A 207 13.91 16.35 8.71
N THR A 208 14.50 16.54 7.54
CA THR A 208 13.90 16.14 6.24
C THR A 208 14.74 15.14 5.46
N SER A 209 15.91 14.71 5.96
CA SER A 209 16.84 13.86 5.21
C SER A 209 16.81 12.40 5.70
N PHE A 210 16.17 11.51 4.93
CA PHE A 210 16.04 10.07 5.21
C PHE A 210 16.25 9.26 3.93
N GLY A 211 17.43 9.36 3.33
CA GLY A 211 17.70 8.84 1.98
C GLY A 211 17.54 7.32 1.78
N ARG A 212 17.42 6.54 2.86
CA ARG A 212 17.16 5.09 2.82
C ARG A 212 15.76 4.70 3.27
N LEU A 213 14.96 5.65 3.76
CA LEU A 213 13.63 5.36 4.28
C LEU A 213 12.69 5.06 3.12
N ARG A 214 12.45 3.77 2.90
CA ARG A 214 11.59 3.24 1.83
C ARG A 214 10.21 2.87 2.29
N LYS A 215 9.96 2.77 3.60
CA LYS A 215 8.67 2.34 4.12
C LYS A 215 8.27 3.11 5.36
N ILE A 216 7.12 3.76 5.28
CA ILE A 216 6.46 4.45 6.39
C ILE A 216 5.06 3.85 6.49
N PHE A 217 4.71 3.31 7.64
CA PHE A 217 3.36 2.85 7.95
C PHE A 217 2.93 3.47 9.27
N MET A 218 1.83 4.22 9.31
CA MET A 218 1.22 4.65 10.57
C MET A 218 -0.28 4.93 10.43
N THR A 219 -0.97 5.18 11.54
CA THR A 219 -2.38 5.56 11.50
C THR A 219 -2.56 6.97 10.94
N GLY A 220 -3.76 7.28 10.43
CA GLY A 220 -4.03 8.61 9.87
C GLY A 220 -4.02 9.70 10.93
N PHE A 221 -4.36 9.39 12.19
CA PHE A 221 -4.19 10.35 13.30
C PHE A 221 -2.72 10.74 13.46
N TRP A 222 -1.82 9.76 13.52
CA TRP A 222 -0.40 10.03 13.73
C TRP A 222 0.28 10.69 12.52
N ILE A 223 -0.12 10.38 11.28
CA ILE A 223 0.29 11.19 10.12
C ILE A 223 -0.20 12.62 10.28
N MET A 224 -1.48 12.82 10.59
CA MET A 224 -2.05 14.17 10.72
C MET A 224 -1.35 14.97 11.80
N ASP A 225 -1.13 14.38 12.97
CA ASP A 225 -0.36 14.98 14.04
C ASP A 225 1.05 15.38 13.56
N LEU A 226 1.78 14.45 12.95
CA LEU A 226 3.12 14.71 12.45
C LEU A 226 3.13 15.89 11.47
N LEU A 227 2.21 15.89 10.51
CA LEU A 227 2.05 16.95 9.52
C LEU A 227 1.71 18.29 10.17
N LEU A 228 0.84 18.32 11.18
CA LEU A 228 0.47 19.53 11.92
C LEU A 228 1.63 20.03 12.82
N SER A 229 2.41 19.11 13.38
CA SER A 229 3.51 19.39 14.32
C SER A 229 4.81 19.82 13.64
N ALA A 230 4.99 19.58 12.34
CA ALA A 230 6.24 19.82 11.61
C ALA A 230 6.67 21.29 11.49
N GLY A 231 5.84 22.24 11.93
CA GLY A 231 6.14 23.69 11.90
C GLY A 231 6.04 24.32 10.51
N THR A 232 6.26 23.56 9.42
CA THR A 232 6.06 24.02 8.05
C THR A 232 5.04 23.14 7.31
N PRO A 233 4.13 23.72 6.51
CA PRO A 233 3.19 22.94 5.70
C PRO A 233 3.87 22.17 4.56
N LYS A 234 5.14 22.48 4.29
CA LYS A 234 5.95 21.86 3.23
C LYS A 234 6.88 20.76 3.73
N TRP A 235 6.93 20.48 5.03
CA TRP A 235 7.89 19.50 5.58
C TRP A 235 7.84 18.14 4.88
N PHE A 236 6.64 17.60 4.63
CA PHE A 236 6.49 16.30 3.97
C PHE A 236 6.92 16.32 2.49
N GLN A 237 6.89 17.50 1.89
CA GLN A 237 7.33 17.78 0.52
C GLN A 237 8.86 17.75 0.47
N ASP A 238 9.48 18.40 1.46
CA ASP A 238 10.92 18.51 1.61
C ASP A 238 11.57 17.21 2.11
N LEU A 239 10.76 16.26 2.61
CA LEU A 239 11.20 14.96 3.11
C LEU A 239 11.86 14.12 1.99
N LYS A 240 13.18 14.02 2.03
CA LYS A 240 13.97 13.17 1.13
C LYS A 240 13.86 11.72 1.59
N LEU A 241 13.06 10.96 0.86
CA LEU A 241 12.89 9.51 1.02
C LEU A 241 13.65 8.76 -0.08
N GLU A 242 13.78 7.45 0.05
CA GLU A 242 14.26 6.59 -1.05
C GLU A 242 13.30 6.69 -2.25
N SER A 243 13.81 6.49 -3.47
CA SER A 243 12.94 6.41 -4.65
C SER A 243 11.92 5.30 -4.46
N ARG A 244 10.66 5.57 -4.85
CA ARG A 244 9.53 4.64 -4.70
C ARG A 244 9.21 4.28 -3.25
N ALA A 245 9.59 5.13 -2.30
CA ALA A 245 9.19 4.96 -0.90
C ALA A 245 7.67 4.76 -0.76
N LYS A 246 7.31 3.76 0.03
CA LYS A 246 5.94 3.34 0.34
C LYS A 246 5.45 4.05 1.61
N VAL A 247 4.45 4.90 1.46
CA VAL A 247 3.77 5.58 2.55
C VAL A 247 2.39 4.96 2.71
N SER A 248 2.16 4.29 3.83
CA SER A 248 0.90 3.64 4.16
C SER A 248 0.23 4.34 5.33
N ILE A 249 -1.01 4.77 5.12
CA ILE A 249 -1.80 5.55 6.06
C ILE A 249 -3.08 4.77 6.29
N SER A 250 -3.37 4.43 7.53
CA SER A 250 -4.53 3.59 7.85
C SER A 250 -5.41 4.15 8.95
N HIS A 251 -6.69 3.78 8.98
CA HIS A 251 -7.61 4.01 10.11
C HIS A 251 -7.66 5.46 10.58
N PHE A 252 -8.49 6.26 9.93
CA PHE A 252 -8.76 7.61 10.38
C PHE A 252 -10.10 8.10 9.86
N ARG A 253 -10.76 8.91 10.69
CA ARG A 253 -12.04 9.52 10.38
C ARG A 253 -11.85 11.03 10.37
N PHE A 254 -11.91 11.64 9.18
CA PHE A 254 -11.68 13.07 9.01
C PHE A 254 -12.90 13.87 9.45
N HIS A 255 -12.66 15.00 10.12
CA HIS A 255 -13.72 15.91 10.55
C HIS A 255 -14.04 16.95 9.47
N ASP A 256 -15.24 17.52 9.54
CA ASP A 256 -15.67 18.58 8.63
C ASP A 256 -14.91 19.89 8.92
N GLU A 257 -14.71 20.16 10.20
CA GLU A 257 -14.08 21.38 10.69
C GLU A 257 -12.80 21.10 11.51
N GLY A 258 -12.04 22.16 11.76
CA GLY A 258 -10.84 22.12 12.61
C GLY A 258 -9.56 21.74 11.88
N GLN A 259 -8.61 21.14 12.61
CA GLN A 259 -7.28 20.81 12.08
C GLN A 259 -7.22 19.44 11.39
N TYR A 260 -8.18 18.56 11.72
CA TYR A 260 -8.23 17.17 11.28
C TYR A 260 -9.14 16.95 10.06
N THR A 261 -9.20 17.94 9.17
CA THR A 261 -9.99 17.88 7.94
C THR A 261 -9.23 17.17 6.83
N LEU A 262 -9.97 16.53 5.91
CA LEU A 262 -9.39 15.91 4.72
C LEU A 262 -8.63 16.95 3.87
N ALA A 263 -9.18 18.15 3.79
CA ALA A 263 -8.60 19.25 3.06
C ALA A 263 -7.22 19.63 3.61
N ASN A 264 -7.06 19.75 4.93
CA ASN A 264 -5.76 20.01 5.57
C ASN A 264 -4.76 18.86 5.38
N PHE A 265 -5.24 17.61 5.45
CA PHE A 265 -4.42 16.42 5.20
C PHE A 265 -3.85 16.44 3.78
N LEU A 266 -4.71 16.59 2.78
CA LEU A 266 -4.32 16.62 1.38
C LEU A 266 -3.44 17.82 1.07
N LEU A 267 -3.72 19.01 1.62
CA LEU A 267 -2.91 20.20 1.46
C LEU A 267 -1.42 19.96 1.83
N ARG A 268 -1.19 19.17 2.87
CA ARG A 268 0.14 18.88 3.43
C ARG A 268 0.80 17.67 2.78
N LEU A 269 0.03 16.66 2.39
CA LEU A 269 0.56 15.51 1.64
C LEU A 269 0.80 15.82 0.15
N SER A 270 -0.02 16.68 -0.45
CA SER A 270 0.09 17.08 -1.86
C SER A 270 1.39 17.86 -2.05
N SER A 271 2.45 17.23 -2.56
CA SER A 271 3.55 17.96 -3.18
C SER A 271 4.64 17.14 -3.85
N SER A 272 5.15 17.81 -4.89
CA SER A 272 6.36 17.65 -5.68
C SER A 272 6.53 16.29 -6.34
N LYS A 273 7.18 16.29 -7.51
CA LYS A 273 7.32 15.17 -8.47
C LYS A 273 8.19 14.03 -7.92
N VAL A 274 7.89 13.56 -6.72
CA VAL A 274 8.63 12.49 -6.07
C VAL A 274 7.89 11.19 -6.35
N GLU A 275 8.60 10.24 -6.95
CA GLU A 275 8.15 8.88 -7.20
C GLU A 275 7.85 8.17 -5.86
N ARG A 276 6.71 8.45 -5.22
CA ARG A 276 6.28 7.82 -3.96
C ARG A 276 5.06 6.95 -4.19
N SER A 277 4.92 5.88 -3.43
CA SER A 277 3.73 5.03 -3.44
C SER A 277 2.88 5.30 -2.21
N PHE A 278 1.63 5.73 -2.39
CA PHE A 278 0.69 5.96 -1.30
C PHE A 278 -0.33 4.83 -1.20
N HIS A 279 -0.52 4.33 0.02
CA HIS A 279 -1.54 3.33 0.34
C HIS A 279 -2.44 3.89 1.44
N PHE A 280 -3.68 4.16 1.09
CA PHE A 280 -4.74 4.62 1.97
C PHE A 280 -5.62 3.44 2.36
N ARG A 281 -5.81 3.22 3.66
CA ARG A 281 -6.53 2.06 4.17
C ARG A 281 -7.53 2.45 5.27
N ASP A 282 -8.74 1.92 5.23
CA ASP A 282 -9.72 2.10 6.32
C ASP A 282 -9.95 3.59 6.68
N LEU A 283 -10.02 4.46 5.66
CA LEU A 283 -10.23 5.91 5.82
C LEU A 283 -11.69 6.29 5.55
N SER A 284 -12.22 7.21 6.37
CA SER A 284 -13.62 7.64 6.29
C SER A 284 -13.82 9.11 6.67
N LEU A 285 -15.02 9.64 6.44
CA LEU A 285 -15.43 10.97 6.90
C LEU A 285 -16.33 10.88 8.15
N ALA A 286 -16.22 11.86 9.04
CA ALA A 286 -17.10 12.03 10.21
C ALA A 286 -18.43 12.67 9.88
N TYR A 287 -18.56 13.19 8.66
CA TYR A 287 -19.64 14.02 8.20
C TYR A 287 -20.14 13.50 6.85
N PRO A 288 -21.43 13.67 6.56
CA PRO A 288 -21.96 13.37 5.24
C PRO A 288 -21.36 14.33 4.21
N VAL A 289 -21.00 13.81 3.04
CA VAL A 289 -20.76 14.67 1.88
C VAL A 289 -22.13 15.00 1.32
N GLU A 290 -22.69 16.11 1.76
CA GLU A 290 -23.85 16.66 1.05
C GLU A 290 -23.44 16.97 -0.39
N ASP A 291 -24.36 16.85 -1.36
CA ASP A 291 -24.15 17.23 -2.78
C ASP A 291 -23.88 18.74 -2.98
N ARG A 292 -23.48 19.44 -1.93
CA ARG A 292 -23.05 20.83 -2.01
C ARG A 292 -21.81 20.87 -2.91
N PRO A 293 -21.88 21.60 -4.03
CA PRO A 293 -20.70 21.81 -4.83
C PRO A 293 -19.64 22.47 -3.94
N ILE A 294 -18.52 21.77 -3.72
CA ILE A 294 -17.37 22.33 -3.01
C ILE A 294 -17.04 23.63 -3.73
N ARG A 295 -17.16 24.74 -3.01
CA ARG A 295 -16.93 26.04 -3.62
C ARG A 295 -15.45 26.10 -3.98
N SER A 296 -15.17 26.05 -5.29
CA SER A 296 -13.81 26.02 -5.82
C SER A 296 -13.00 27.27 -5.49
N ASP A 297 -13.64 28.33 -4.99
CA ASP A 297 -13.01 29.57 -4.56
C ASP A 297 -12.20 29.41 -3.26
N GLU A 298 -12.59 28.50 -2.36
CA GLU A 298 -11.89 28.32 -1.07
C GLU A 298 -10.54 27.60 -1.19
N PHE A 299 -10.36 26.77 -2.22
CA PHE A 299 -9.14 25.96 -2.40
C PHE A 299 -8.16 26.46 -3.47
N GLY A 300 -8.48 27.58 -4.14
CA GLY A 300 -7.72 28.02 -5.31
C GLY A 300 -7.77 27.00 -6.45
N SER A 301 -6.81 27.07 -7.37
CA SER A 301 -6.63 26.02 -8.38
C SER A 301 -6.49 24.64 -7.71
N LYS A 302 -7.28 23.64 -8.15
CA LYS A 302 -7.19 22.25 -7.66
C LYS A 302 -5.72 21.84 -7.55
N LYS A 303 -5.35 21.36 -6.37
CA LYS A 303 -3.99 20.88 -6.14
C LYS A 303 -3.80 19.53 -6.83
N VAL A 304 -2.63 19.33 -7.42
CA VAL A 304 -2.24 18.04 -7.99
C VAL A 304 -1.67 17.16 -6.89
N PHE A 305 -2.24 15.96 -6.75
CA PHE A 305 -1.73 14.85 -5.95
C PHE A 305 -1.14 13.82 -6.91
N SER A 306 0.17 13.94 -7.15
CA SER A 306 0.92 13.04 -8.03
C SER A 306 1.70 12.02 -7.20
N ALA A 307 1.72 10.78 -7.65
CA ALA A 307 2.41 9.68 -7.00
C ALA A 307 2.72 8.57 -8.01
N TYR A 308 3.78 7.80 -7.76
CA TYR A 308 4.09 6.63 -8.59
C TYR A 308 2.97 5.58 -8.52
N LYS A 309 2.51 5.26 -7.31
CA LYS A 309 1.37 4.35 -7.08
C LYS A 309 0.41 4.93 -6.07
N ILE A 310 -0.89 4.74 -6.32
CA ILE A 310 -1.95 5.12 -5.39
C ILE A 310 -2.84 3.89 -5.17
N SER A 311 -3.06 3.53 -3.92
CA SER A 311 -3.88 2.38 -3.53
C SER A 311 -4.87 2.78 -2.46
N PHE A 312 -6.13 2.47 -2.68
CA PHE A 312 -7.22 2.62 -1.73
C PHE A 312 -7.72 1.23 -1.33
N LYS A 313 -7.75 0.96 -0.03
CA LYS A 313 -8.27 -0.30 0.52
C LYS A 313 -9.30 -0.03 1.62
N SER A 314 -10.52 -0.54 1.46
CA SER A 314 -11.58 -0.42 2.48
C SER A 314 -11.82 1.05 2.87
N VAL A 315 -11.76 1.94 1.88
CA VAL A 315 -11.96 3.38 2.06
C VAL A 315 -13.41 3.71 1.73
N SER A 316 -14.07 4.53 2.55
CA SER A 316 -15.48 4.89 2.35
C SER A 316 -15.72 5.64 1.03
N LYS A 317 -16.90 5.48 0.44
CA LYS A 317 -17.35 6.21 -0.76
C LYS A 317 -17.25 7.72 -0.58
N GLU A 318 -17.69 8.22 0.57
CA GLU A 318 -17.71 9.64 0.93
C GLU A 318 -16.30 10.22 0.95
N PHE A 319 -15.34 9.49 1.54
CA PHE A 319 -13.93 9.87 1.50
C PHE A 319 -13.43 9.97 0.07
N LEU A 320 -13.68 8.96 -0.78
CA LEU A 320 -13.21 8.97 -2.16
C LEU A 320 -13.81 10.16 -2.93
N ALA A 321 -15.11 10.41 -2.77
CA ALA A 321 -15.81 11.49 -3.46
C ALA A 321 -15.21 12.85 -3.07
N HIS A 322 -14.98 13.07 -1.78
CA HIS A 322 -14.40 14.30 -1.28
C HIS A 322 -12.91 14.42 -1.66
N PHE A 323 -12.15 13.33 -1.64
CA PHE A 323 -10.75 13.28 -2.06
C PHE A 323 -10.60 13.75 -3.51
N TYR A 324 -11.36 13.16 -4.43
CA TYR A 324 -11.38 13.51 -5.86
C TYR A 324 -11.96 14.91 -6.15
N ALA A 325 -12.78 15.43 -5.25
CA ALA A 325 -13.29 16.79 -5.36
C ALA A 325 -12.21 17.84 -4.97
N LEU A 326 -11.37 17.54 -3.98
CA LEU A 326 -10.34 18.45 -3.45
C LEU A 326 -9.04 18.47 -4.26
N VAL A 327 -8.62 17.33 -4.82
CA VAL A 327 -7.34 17.21 -5.53
C VAL A 327 -7.50 16.56 -6.90
N GLN A 328 -6.66 16.98 -7.85
CA GLN A 328 -6.43 16.27 -9.11
C GLN A 328 -5.45 15.14 -8.87
N VAL A 329 -5.85 13.91 -9.13
CA VAL A 329 -5.10 12.69 -8.76
C VAL A 329 -4.42 12.17 -10.01
N GLU A 330 -3.10 12.13 -9.99
CA GLU A 330 -2.25 11.75 -11.13
C GLU A 330 -1.32 10.60 -10.73
N PRO A 331 -1.82 9.35 -10.76
CA PRO A 331 -0.96 8.18 -10.60
C PRO A 331 -0.06 8.03 -11.84
N GLU A 332 1.26 7.93 -11.65
CA GLU A 332 2.19 7.77 -12.78
C GLU A 332 2.20 6.33 -13.33
N ASP A 333 2.11 5.32 -12.47
CA ASP A 333 2.21 3.90 -12.85
C ASP A 333 0.91 3.14 -12.58
N SER A 334 0.48 3.07 -11.31
CA SER A 334 -0.66 2.21 -10.95
C SER A 334 -1.65 2.86 -9.98
N LEU A 335 -2.94 2.63 -10.26
CA LEU A 335 -4.06 2.95 -9.38
C LEU A 335 -4.71 1.65 -8.91
N THR A 336 -4.99 1.52 -7.62
CA THR A 336 -5.62 0.32 -7.05
C THR A 336 -6.80 0.66 -6.16
N PHE A 337 -7.93 0.00 -6.38
CA PHE A 337 -9.08 0.02 -5.47
C PHE A 337 -9.35 -1.40 -4.98
N LYS A 338 -9.48 -1.55 -3.66
CA LYS A 338 -9.74 -2.84 -3.02
C LYS A 338 -10.80 -2.71 -1.94
N ASP A 339 -11.82 -3.56 -1.97
CA ASP A 339 -12.88 -3.55 -0.95
C ASP A 339 -13.54 -2.15 -0.82
N CYS A 340 -13.75 -1.44 -1.94
CA CYS A 340 -14.24 -0.06 -1.98
C CYS A 340 -15.54 0.06 -2.78
N GLU A 341 -16.41 1.00 -2.40
CA GLU A 341 -17.48 1.53 -3.23
C GLU A 341 -16.99 2.81 -3.92
N ILE A 342 -16.84 2.77 -5.24
CA ILE A 342 -16.19 3.85 -6.00
C ILE A 342 -17.25 4.87 -6.45
N PRO A 343 -17.15 6.14 -6.02
CA PRO A 343 -18.08 7.20 -6.43
C PRO A 343 -17.80 7.63 -7.88
N HIS A 344 -18.66 8.49 -8.43
CA HIS A 344 -18.38 9.14 -9.71
C HIS A 344 -17.09 9.98 -9.61
N ILE A 345 -16.11 9.68 -10.46
CA ILE A 345 -14.84 10.38 -10.51
C ILE A 345 -14.89 11.37 -11.69
N PRO A 346 -14.98 12.69 -11.43
CA PRO A 346 -15.16 13.67 -12.50
C PRO A 346 -13.86 14.00 -13.26
N GLN A 347 -12.76 13.34 -12.94
CA GLN A 347 -11.44 13.64 -13.49
C GLN A 347 -10.88 12.42 -14.22
N LEU A 348 -10.14 12.68 -15.29
CA LEU A 348 -9.42 11.65 -16.01
C LEU A 348 -8.32 11.05 -15.11
N GLN A 349 -8.12 9.74 -15.21
CA GLN A 349 -7.12 8.97 -14.47
C GLN A 349 -6.15 8.33 -15.47
N ASP A 350 -4.92 8.85 -15.52
CA ASP A 350 -3.92 8.50 -16.55
C ASP A 350 -2.91 7.42 -16.09
N GLY A 351 -3.19 6.69 -15.01
CA GLY A 351 -2.30 5.63 -14.53
C GLY A 351 -2.23 4.46 -15.51
N TYR A 352 -1.02 3.99 -15.85
CA TYR A 352 -0.81 2.88 -16.79
C TYR A 352 -1.60 1.62 -16.44
N GLN A 353 -1.61 1.24 -15.16
CA GLN A 353 -2.29 0.06 -14.64
C GLN A 353 -3.41 0.45 -13.67
N LEU A 354 -4.60 -0.16 -13.84
CA LEU A 354 -5.71 -0.10 -12.89
C LEU A 354 -5.99 -1.48 -12.32
N THR A 355 -5.94 -1.61 -10.99
CA THR A 355 -6.33 -2.83 -10.28
C THR A 355 -7.63 -2.61 -9.49
N LEU A 356 -8.62 -3.45 -9.74
CA LEU A 356 -9.92 -3.46 -9.09
C LEU A 356 -10.10 -4.81 -8.38
N GLU A 357 -10.19 -4.82 -7.05
CA GLU A 357 -10.34 -6.05 -6.26
C GLU A 357 -11.53 -5.95 -5.30
N ASN A 358 -12.45 -6.92 -5.33
CA ASN A 358 -13.64 -6.94 -4.46
C ASN A 358 -14.39 -5.59 -4.46
N ILE A 359 -14.61 -5.00 -5.63
CA ILE A 359 -15.34 -3.72 -5.71
C ILE A 359 -16.77 -3.93 -5.26
N ILE A 360 -17.20 -3.08 -4.32
CA ILE A 360 -18.56 -3.03 -3.81
C ILE A 360 -19.31 -2.10 -4.75
N ASP A 361 -20.31 -2.63 -5.43
CA ASP A 361 -21.18 -1.82 -6.27
C ASP A 361 -22.34 -1.26 -5.46
N ASP A 362 -22.77 -0.05 -5.82
CA ASP A 362 -24.00 0.54 -5.30
C ASP A 362 -25.25 -0.16 -5.86
N ASP A 363 -26.44 0.24 -5.41
CA ASP A 363 -27.73 -0.29 -5.88
C ASP A 363 -27.92 -0.16 -7.41
N ASN A 364 -27.11 0.67 -8.07
CA ASN A 364 -27.14 0.90 -9.52
C ASN A 364 -26.00 0.20 -10.26
N SER A 365 -25.15 -0.57 -9.57
CA SER A 365 -23.98 -1.25 -10.14
C SER A 365 -23.01 -0.31 -10.87
N GLN A 366 -22.80 0.87 -10.30
CA GLN A 366 -22.17 1.98 -11.00
C GLN A 366 -20.69 2.17 -10.63
N SER A 367 -20.16 1.54 -9.58
CA SER A 367 -18.79 1.78 -9.12
C SER A 367 -17.73 1.40 -10.14
N LEU A 368 -17.88 0.25 -10.80
CA LEU A 368 -16.99 -0.14 -11.90
C LEU A 368 -17.08 0.82 -13.09
N CYS A 369 -18.31 1.20 -13.49
CA CYS A 369 -18.53 2.15 -14.59
C CYS A 369 -17.94 3.54 -14.28
N ASN A 370 -18.02 3.98 -13.02
CA ASN A 370 -17.49 5.27 -12.58
C ASN A 370 -15.97 5.36 -12.80
N ILE A 371 -15.21 4.35 -12.35
CA ILE A 371 -13.75 4.37 -12.53
C ILE A 371 -13.35 4.09 -13.97
N LEU A 372 -13.93 3.08 -14.62
CA LEU A 372 -13.58 2.69 -15.99
C LEU A 372 -13.96 3.77 -17.01
N GLY A 373 -15.01 4.53 -16.73
CA GLY A 373 -15.40 5.68 -17.53
C GLY A 373 -14.43 6.85 -17.42
N SER A 374 -13.69 6.94 -16.32
CA SER A 374 -12.74 8.03 -16.02
C SER A 374 -11.28 7.64 -16.22
N TRP A 375 -10.97 6.38 -16.55
CA TRP A 375 -9.61 5.87 -16.65
C TRP A 375 -9.17 5.69 -18.11
N ALA A 376 -7.93 6.09 -18.40
CA ALA A 376 -7.32 6.03 -19.74
C ALA A 376 -5.93 5.37 -19.71
N GLY A 377 -5.80 4.25 -19.00
CA GLY A 377 -4.58 3.44 -18.97
C GLY A 377 -4.65 2.21 -19.86
N ALA A 378 -3.58 1.41 -19.83
CA ALA A 378 -3.39 0.29 -20.75
C ALA A 378 -3.68 -1.09 -20.14
N GLU A 379 -3.48 -1.26 -18.83
CA GLU A 379 -3.60 -2.56 -18.18
C GLU A 379 -4.70 -2.55 -17.11
N LEU A 380 -5.72 -3.38 -17.29
CA LEU A 380 -6.83 -3.53 -16.35
C LEU A 380 -6.76 -4.91 -15.69
N ILE A 381 -6.60 -4.93 -14.38
CA ILE A 381 -6.63 -6.13 -13.54
C ILE A 381 -7.89 -6.09 -12.69
N VAL A 382 -8.77 -7.08 -12.86
CA VAL A 382 -10.03 -7.23 -12.11
C VAL A 382 -10.02 -8.54 -11.34
N ARG A 383 -10.21 -8.46 -10.03
CA ARG A 383 -10.14 -9.62 -9.13
C ARG A 383 -11.37 -9.70 -8.24
N SER A 384 -12.08 -10.83 -8.28
CA SER A 384 -13.17 -11.12 -7.36
C SER A 384 -14.24 -10.01 -7.30
N CYS A 385 -14.59 -9.43 -8.46
CA CYS A 385 -15.60 -8.39 -8.59
C CYS A 385 -16.88 -8.99 -9.20
N PRO A 386 -17.92 -9.34 -8.42
CA PRO A 386 -19.13 -9.99 -8.94
C PRO A 386 -19.87 -9.16 -9.99
N SER A 387 -19.76 -7.84 -9.90
CA SER A 387 -20.34 -6.92 -10.86
C SER A 387 -19.59 -6.82 -12.18
N PHE A 388 -18.34 -7.28 -12.24
CA PHE A 388 -17.60 -7.33 -13.49
C PHE A 388 -18.06 -8.55 -14.29
N ASN A 389 -19.16 -8.37 -15.02
CA ASN A 389 -19.87 -9.43 -15.74
C ASN A 389 -20.11 -9.06 -17.21
N ASP A 390 -20.88 -9.90 -17.92
CA ASP A 390 -21.25 -9.70 -19.32
C ASP A 390 -21.93 -8.36 -19.66
N ALA A 391 -22.54 -7.67 -18.68
CA ALA A 391 -23.10 -6.34 -18.88
C ALA A 391 -21.99 -5.28 -18.95
N ILE A 392 -21.01 -5.33 -18.04
CA ILE A 392 -19.83 -4.45 -18.07
C ILE A 392 -19.00 -4.70 -19.32
N LEU A 393 -18.79 -5.96 -19.72
CA LEU A 393 -18.10 -6.28 -20.98
C LEU A 393 -18.83 -5.74 -22.22
N LYS A 394 -20.18 -5.75 -22.21
CA LYS A 394 -20.97 -5.11 -23.28
C LYS A 394 -20.69 -3.61 -23.34
N TRP A 395 -20.69 -2.98 -22.18
CA TRP A 395 -20.54 -1.55 -22.03
C TRP A 395 -19.14 -1.08 -22.44
N LEU A 396 -18.08 -1.81 -22.05
CA LEU A 396 -16.70 -1.58 -22.50
C LEU A 396 -16.49 -1.74 -24.02
N GLY A 397 -17.39 -2.49 -24.67
CA GLY A 397 -17.42 -2.70 -26.12
C GLY A 397 -18.45 -1.84 -26.84
N SER A 398 -19.01 -0.82 -26.18
CA SER A 398 -19.94 0.14 -26.77
C SER A 398 -19.37 1.55 -26.65
N GLU A 399 -19.57 2.38 -27.67
CA GLU A 399 -19.26 3.80 -27.56
C GLU A 399 -20.26 4.48 -26.62
N VAL A 400 -19.75 5.34 -25.73
CA VAL A 400 -20.54 6.11 -24.78
C VAL A 400 -20.29 7.59 -24.97
N LEU A 401 -21.28 8.41 -24.60
CA LEU A 401 -21.21 9.86 -24.77
C LEU A 401 -20.38 10.49 -23.65
N TYR A 402 -19.31 11.15 -24.03
CA TYR A 402 -18.50 11.96 -23.15
C TYR A 402 -18.83 13.44 -23.33
N ILE A 403 -18.93 14.17 -22.22
CA ILE A 403 -19.10 15.62 -22.23
C ILE A 403 -17.80 16.26 -21.71
N PRO A 404 -17.10 17.06 -22.54
CA PRO A 404 -15.96 17.82 -22.08
C PRO A 404 -16.35 18.70 -20.89
N LEU A 405 -15.55 18.68 -19.83
CA LEU A 405 -15.66 19.65 -18.75
C LEU A 405 -15.24 21.02 -19.28
N THR A 406 -16.22 21.86 -19.60
CA THR A 406 -15.92 23.27 -19.92
C THR A 406 -15.46 23.97 -18.64
N PRO A 407 -14.49 24.90 -18.71
CA PRO A 407 -14.03 25.64 -17.54
C PRO A 407 -15.15 26.30 -16.73
N ASP A 408 -16.21 26.75 -17.40
CA ASP A 408 -17.42 27.38 -16.84
C ASP A 408 -18.45 26.39 -16.26
N SER A 409 -18.45 25.12 -16.67
CA SER A 409 -19.40 24.11 -16.19
C SER A 409 -19.18 23.68 -14.74
N ARG A 410 -18.07 24.11 -14.11
CA ARG A 410 -17.71 23.81 -12.71
C ARG A 410 -18.73 24.30 -11.67
N HIS A 411 -19.69 25.13 -12.05
CA HIS A 411 -20.63 25.76 -11.12
C HIS A 411 -22.08 25.27 -11.20
N ARG A 412 -22.44 24.36 -12.13
CA ARG A 412 -23.80 23.82 -12.18
C ARG A 412 -23.89 22.48 -11.43
N PRO A 413 -24.65 22.39 -10.32
CA PRO A 413 -24.87 21.11 -9.66
C PRO A 413 -25.55 20.14 -10.63
N PHE A 414 -25.13 18.88 -10.60
CA PHE A 414 -25.73 17.83 -11.41
C PHE A 414 -27.20 17.65 -11.02
N SER A 415 -28.07 17.51 -12.03
CA SER A 415 -29.42 17.01 -11.82
C SER A 415 -29.38 15.48 -11.85
N PRO A 416 -29.75 14.77 -10.76
CA PRO A 416 -29.76 13.30 -10.73
C PRO A 416 -30.72 12.67 -11.75
N SER A 417 -31.66 13.46 -12.30
CA SER A 417 -32.72 12.96 -13.18
C SER A 417 -32.27 12.61 -14.60
N THR A 418 -31.09 13.06 -15.06
CA THR A 418 -30.55 12.75 -16.40
C THR A 418 -29.71 11.46 -16.43
N SER A 419 -29.56 10.77 -15.29
CA SER A 419 -28.47 9.83 -15.01
C SER A 419 -28.71 8.35 -15.37
N ARG A 420 -29.56 8.05 -16.35
CA ARG A 420 -29.80 6.64 -16.76
C ARG A 420 -29.01 6.17 -17.97
N LEU A 421 -28.36 7.07 -18.71
CA LEU A 421 -27.48 6.71 -19.83
C LEU A 421 -26.24 7.61 -19.87
N CYS A 422 -25.13 7.06 -19.38
CA CYS A 422 -23.75 7.22 -19.87
C CYS A 422 -23.36 8.61 -20.38
N VAL A 423 -23.55 9.66 -19.58
CA VAL A 423 -22.83 10.91 -19.76
C VAL A 423 -21.64 10.88 -18.82
N LEU A 424 -20.46 10.62 -19.38
CA LEU A 424 -19.22 10.67 -18.62
C LEU A 424 -18.56 12.03 -18.84
N HIS A 425 -18.13 12.67 -17.76
CA HIS A 425 -17.47 13.96 -17.84
C HIS A 425 -15.98 13.77 -18.04
N TYR A 426 -15.44 14.43 -19.06
CA TYR A 426 -14.08 14.18 -19.55
C TYR A 426 -13.23 15.44 -19.46
N HIS A 427 -12.00 15.31 -18.99
CA HIS A 427 -11.04 16.40 -18.99
C HIS A 427 -10.38 16.52 -20.37
N ALA A 428 -10.19 17.74 -20.88
CA ALA A 428 -9.76 18.04 -22.26
C ALA A 428 -8.31 17.63 -22.61
N HIS A 429 -7.69 16.70 -21.88
CA HIS A 429 -6.26 16.39 -21.98
C HIS A 429 -5.88 15.68 -23.30
N PHE A 430 -6.85 15.11 -24.02
CA PHE A 430 -6.59 14.45 -25.31
C PHE A 430 -6.33 15.40 -26.48
N GLY A 431 -6.17 16.71 -26.24
CA GLY A 431 -5.77 17.65 -27.29
C GLY A 431 -6.77 17.81 -28.44
N PHE A 432 -7.95 17.18 -28.37
CA PHE A 432 -8.91 17.15 -29.48
C PHE A 432 -9.55 18.51 -29.79
N GLY A 433 -9.34 19.55 -28.96
CA GLY A 433 -10.02 20.83 -29.13
C GLY A 433 -11.55 20.71 -29.18
N ALA A 434 -12.09 19.55 -28.79
CA ALA A 434 -13.50 19.22 -28.92
C ALA A 434 -14.27 20.05 -27.90
N THR A 435 -15.00 21.04 -28.41
CA THR A 435 -15.85 21.92 -27.60
C THR A 435 -17.22 21.30 -27.32
N GLY A 436 -17.52 20.13 -27.89
CA GLY A 436 -18.81 19.46 -27.79
C GLY A 436 -18.72 18.00 -27.33
N PRO A 437 -19.87 17.39 -27.03
CA PRO A 437 -19.94 15.97 -26.71
C PRO A 437 -19.35 15.09 -27.82
N PHE A 438 -18.69 13.99 -27.44
CA PHE A 438 -18.11 13.04 -28.38
C PHE A 438 -18.37 11.60 -27.92
N LEU A 439 -18.27 10.65 -28.84
CA LEU A 439 -18.44 9.22 -28.55
C LEU A 439 -17.07 8.56 -28.41
N MET A 440 -16.88 7.74 -27.38
CA MET A 440 -15.65 6.96 -27.18
C MET A 440 -15.95 5.68 -26.40
N PHE A 441 -15.10 4.65 -26.52
CA PHE A 441 -15.17 3.50 -25.62
C PHE A 441 -14.71 3.89 -24.20
N PRO A 442 -15.33 3.37 -23.13
CA PRO A 442 -14.78 3.50 -21.78
C PRO A 442 -13.47 2.72 -21.64
N ALA A 443 -12.48 3.22 -20.92
CA ALA A 443 -11.11 2.66 -20.93
C ALA A 443 -10.60 2.51 -22.36
N ASP A 444 -10.62 3.60 -23.11
CA ASP A 444 -10.28 3.65 -24.54
C ASP A 444 -8.88 3.09 -24.83
N GLN A 445 -7.91 3.39 -23.98
CA GLN A 445 -6.53 2.91 -24.11
C GLN A 445 -6.29 1.47 -23.60
N LEU A 446 -7.33 0.72 -23.23
CA LEU A 446 -7.18 -0.65 -22.70
C LEU A 446 -6.51 -1.58 -23.73
N ARG A 447 -5.35 -2.14 -23.34
CA ARG A 447 -4.54 -3.08 -24.14
C ARG A 447 -4.48 -4.48 -23.53
N SER A 448 -4.42 -4.58 -22.21
CA SER A 448 -4.34 -5.85 -21.47
C SER A 448 -5.45 -5.93 -20.43
N LEU A 449 -6.16 -7.06 -20.40
CA LEU A 449 -7.30 -7.31 -19.53
C LEU A 449 -7.10 -8.64 -18.78
N ASP A 450 -6.76 -8.58 -17.48
CA ASP A 450 -6.72 -9.74 -16.58
C ASP A 450 -7.97 -9.76 -15.71
N ILE A 451 -8.78 -10.80 -15.84
CA ILE A 451 -9.98 -11.05 -15.05
C ILE A 451 -9.76 -12.33 -14.26
N SER A 452 -9.83 -12.23 -12.94
CA SER A 452 -9.66 -13.36 -12.04
C SER A 452 -10.83 -13.46 -11.06
N ASN A 453 -11.45 -14.64 -10.98
CA ASN A 453 -12.55 -14.95 -10.04
C ASN A 453 -13.76 -14.01 -10.12
N CYS A 454 -14.11 -13.49 -11.30
CA CYS A 454 -15.32 -12.71 -11.52
C CYS A 454 -16.44 -13.62 -12.08
N GLU A 455 -17.64 -13.48 -11.54
CA GLU A 455 -18.78 -14.31 -11.94
C GLU A 455 -19.41 -13.79 -13.25
N ASN A 456 -20.04 -14.69 -14.02
CA ASN A 456 -20.84 -14.34 -15.20
C ASN A 456 -20.07 -13.61 -16.33
N VAL A 457 -18.77 -13.89 -16.48
CA VAL A 457 -17.98 -13.53 -17.66
C VAL A 457 -18.02 -14.68 -18.65
N THR A 458 -18.60 -14.47 -19.83
CA THR A 458 -18.73 -15.50 -20.87
C THR A 458 -17.75 -15.29 -22.04
N PRO A 459 -17.21 -16.37 -22.63
CA PRO A 459 -16.37 -16.29 -23.83
C PRO A 459 -17.02 -15.52 -24.97
N ARG A 460 -18.30 -15.79 -25.21
CA ARG A 460 -19.10 -15.13 -26.27
C ARG A 460 -19.13 -13.61 -26.10
N ARG A 461 -19.19 -13.12 -24.86
CA ARG A 461 -19.24 -11.69 -24.59
C ARG A 461 -17.87 -11.04 -24.71
N MET A 462 -16.83 -11.72 -24.24
CA MET A 462 -15.44 -11.31 -24.46
C MET A 462 -15.12 -11.19 -25.96
N ARG A 463 -15.51 -12.18 -26.77
CA ARG A 463 -15.39 -12.13 -28.23
C ARG A 463 -16.06 -10.89 -28.83
N LYS A 464 -17.27 -10.54 -28.38
CA LYS A 464 -17.97 -9.34 -28.88
C LYS A 464 -17.27 -8.04 -28.50
N LEU A 465 -16.69 -7.95 -27.31
CA LEU A 465 -15.88 -6.81 -26.88
C LEU A 465 -14.68 -6.62 -27.83
N LEU A 466 -13.92 -7.69 -28.07
CA LEU A 466 -12.75 -7.65 -28.96
C LEU A 466 -13.12 -7.25 -30.39
N ILE A 467 -14.17 -7.87 -30.97
CA ILE A 467 -14.66 -7.51 -32.32
C ILE A 467 -15.00 -6.03 -32.39
N ALA A 468 -15.76 -5.49 -31.42
CA ALA A 468 -16.19 -4.10 -31.44
C ALA A 468 -15.00 -3.13 -31.46
N ARG A 469 -14.02 -3.35 -30.57
CA ARG A 469 -12.83 -2.48 -30.47
C ARG A 469 -11.87 -2.64 -31.65
N HIS A 470 -11.58 -3.87 -32.06
CA HIS A 470 -10.71 -4.12 -33.22
C HIS A 470 -11.29 -3.52 -34.50
N THR A 471 -12.61 -3.61 -34.69
CA THR A 471 -13.28 -3.03 -35.87
C THR A 471 -13.07 -1.52 -35.94
N VAL A 472 -13.24 -0.80 -34.82
CA VAL A 472 -13.05 0.65 -34.78
C VAL A 472 -11.58 1.02 -34.95
N ALA A 473 -10.67 0.31 -34.27
CA ALA A 473 -9.23 0.55 -34.40
C ALA A 473 -8.77 0.37 -35.86
N MET A 474 -9.14 -0.72 -36.52
CA MET A 474 -8.76 -1.00 -37.92
C MET A 474 -9.43 -0.05 -38.94
N ALA A 475 -10.55 0.58 -38.59
CA ALA A 475 -11.20 1.56 -39.45
C ALA A 475 -10.56 2.96 -39.36
N SER A 476 -9.74 3.22 -38.34
CA SER A 476 -9.05 4.50 -38.17
C SER A 476 -7.93 4.67 -39.22
N PRO A 477 -7.90 5.77 -39.99
CA PRO A 477 -6.82 6.03 -40.95
C PRO A 477 -5.47 6.27 -40.26
N ASP A 478 -5.51 6.71 -39.00
CA ASP A 478 -4.34 6.93 -38.14
C ASP A 478 -4.06 5.72 -37.24
N TYR A 479 -4.47 4.53 -37.67
CA TYR A 479 -4.34 3.29 -36.90
C TYR A 479 -2.95 3.13 -36.28
N VAL A 480 -2.92 3.15 -34.95
CA VAL A 480 -1.76 2.74 -34.17
C VAL A 480 -2.10 1.39 -33.56
N PRO A 481 -1.28 0.33 -33.76
CA PRO A 481 -1.48 -0.97 -33.12
C PRO A 481 -1.60 -0.93 -31.58
N ALA A 482 -1.26 0.22 -30.97
CA ALA A 482 -1.43 0.48 -29.54
C ALA A 482 -2.90 0.50 -29.09
N ASP A 483 -3.87 0.65 -30.00
CA ASP A 483 -5.29 0.77 -29.66
C ASP A 483 -6.02 -0.59 -29.58
N LEU A 484 -5.33 -1.68 -29.90
CA LEU A 484 -5.89 -3.03 -29.79
C LEU A 484 -5.75 -3.59 -28.37
N ILE A 485 -6.80 -4.29 -27.90
CA ILE A 485 -6.66 -5.24 -26.80
C ILE A 485 -5.83 -6.41 -27.33
N CYS A 486 -4.56 -6.46 -26.95
CA CYS A 486 -3.59 -7.45 -27.40
C CYS A 486 -3.42 -8.60 -26.41
N GLU A 487 -3.91 -8.46 -25.18
CA GLU A 487 -3.82 -9.51 -24.16
C GLU A 487 -5.11 -9.61 -23.37
N VAL A 488 -5.62 -10.84 -23.24
CA VAL A 488 -6.77 -11.16 -22.39
C VAL A 488 -6.44 -12.38 -21.55
N SER A 489 -6.58 -12.26 -20.24
CA SER A 489 -6.44 -13.36 -19.29
C SER A 489 -7.73 -13.51 -18.50
N VAL A 490 -8.34 -14.70 -18.53
CA VAL A 490 -9.54 -15.01 -17.74
C VAL A 490 -9.26 -16.23 -16.89
N LYS A 491 -9.40 -16.09 -15.57
CA LYS A 491 -9.06 -17.12 -14.59
C LYS A 491 -10.17 -17.27 -13.55
N GLY A 492 -10.41 -18.47 -13.05
CA GLY A 492 -11.26 -18.72 -11.87
C GLY A 492 -12.50 -19.57 -12.17
N ARG A 493 -13.62 -19.32 -11.48
CA ARG A 493 -14.86 -20.08 -11.64
C ARG A 493 -15.75 -19.47 -12.73
N GLY A 494 -16.32 -20.29 -13.60
CA GLY A 494 -17.21 -19.84 -14.67
C GLY A 494 -17.29 -20.82 -15.83
N SER A 495 -17.86 -20.39 -16.95
CA SER A 495 -18.03 -21.24 -18.15
C SER A 495 -16.71 -21.44 -18.88
N GLY A 496 -16.37 -22.70 -19.18
CA GLY A 496 -15.28 -23.05 -20.10
C GLY A 496 -15.50 -22.51 -21.52
N LEU A 497 -14.47 -22.61 -22.37
CA LEU A 497 -14.55 -22.21 -23.77
C LEU A 497 -15.40 -23.20 -24.57
N SER A 498 -16.42 -22.70 -25.27
CA SER A 498 -17.07 -23.50 -26.31
C SER A 498 -16.10 -23.74 -27.47
N GLN A 499 -16.26 -24.84 -28.23
CA GLN A 499 -15.41 -25.10 -29.40
C GLN A 499 -15.44 -23.94 -30.41
N VAL A 500 -16.63 -23.34 -30.62
CA VAL A 500 -16.81 -22.20 -31.53
C VAL A 500 -16.04 -20.97 -31.06
N ASP A 501 -16.03 -20.69 -29.75
CA ASP A 501 -15.26 -19.57 -29.21
C ASP A 501 -13.76 -19.87 -29.25
N ARG A 502 -13.35 -21.11 -28.96
CA ARG A 502 -11.95 -21.56 -29.07
C ARG A 502 -11.41 -21.38 -30.50
N ASP A 503 -12.12 -21.88 -31.50
CA ASP A 503 -11.73 -21.76 -32.91
C ASP A 503 -11.64 -20.28 -33.32
N TRP A 504 -12.54 -19.44 -32.81
CA TRP A 504 -12.50 -18.01 -33.07
C TRP A 504 -11.31 -17.31 -32.42
N PHE A 505 -11.01 -17.60 -31.16
CA PHE A 505 -9.84 -17.03 -30.47
C PHE A 505 -8.53 -17.47 -31.14
N LEU A 506 -8.43 -18.73 -31.58
CA LEU A 506 -7.31 -19.21 -32.41
C LEU A 506 -7.18 -18.41 -33.72
N GLY A 507 -8.32 -18.09 -34.35
CA GLY A 507 -8.35 -17.31 -35.59
C GLY A 507 -7.91 -15.85 -35.45
N ILE A 508 -7.75 -15.33 -34.22
CA ILE A 508 -7.26 -13.96 -33.96
C ILE A 508 -5.94 -13.93 -33.17
N ALA A 509 -5.24 -15.06 -33.06
CA ALA A 509 -4.02 -15.18 -32.24
C ALA A 509 -2.90 -14.20 -32.66
N ASP A 510 -2.84 -13.81 -33.94
CA ASP A 510 -1.90 -12.81 -34.44
C ASP A 510 -2.16 -11.38 -33.91
N LEU A 511 -3.36 -11.14 -33.37
CA LEU A 511 -3.81 -9.83 -32.88
C LEU A 511 -3.94 -9.79 -31.35
N THR A 512 -4.41 -10.88 -30.75
CA THR A 512 -4.69 -10.95 -29.32
C THR A 512 -4.28 -12.29 -28.73
N THR A 513 -3.40 -12.25 -27.73
CA THR A 513 -3.07 -13.40 -26.89
C THR A 513 -4.20 -13.63 -25.89
N VAL A 514 -4.75 -14.84 -25.87
CA VAL A 514 -5.84 -15.21 -24.95
C VAL A 514 -5.41 -16.36 -24.05
N HIS A 515 -5.45 -16.11 -22.74
CA HIS A 515 -5.28 -17.11 -21.70
C HIS A 515 -6.62 -17.34 -21.01
N TRP A 516 -7.15 -18.57 -21.05
CA TRP A 516 -8.45 -18.90 -20.47
C TRP A 516 -8.35 -20.13 -19.57
N MET A 517 -8.33 -19.92 -18.25
CA MET A 517 -8.14 -20.96 -17.24
C MET A 517 -9.35 -21.02 -16.30
N MET A 518 -10.21 -22.03 -16.46
CA MET A 518 -11.42 -22.14 -15.65
C MET A 518 -11.36 -23.34 -14.71
N THR A 519 -11.92 -23.16 -13.52
CA THR A 519 -12.18 -24.25 -12.58
C THR A 519 -13.69 -24.51 -12.58
N ASN A 520 -14.09 -25.72 -12.96
CA ASN A 520 -15.50 -26.09 -12.98
C ASN A 520 -16.05 -26.27 -11.55
N ALA A 521 -17.35 -26.55 -11.42
CA ALA A 521 -18.00 -26.73 -10.11
C ALA A 521 -17.41 -27.89 -9.27
N GLU A 522 -16.81 -28.89 -9.92
CA GLU A 522 -16.15 -30.02 -9.26
C GLU A 522 -14.70 -29.72 -8.84
N GLY A 523 -14.18 -28.53 -9.14
CA GLY A 523 -12.79 -28.18 -8.84
C GLY A 523 -11.79 -28.68 -9.90
N VAL A 524 -12.26 -29.24 -11.01
CA VAL A 524 -11.40 -29.66 -12.13
C VAL A 524 -10.97 -28.40 -12.89
N LYS A 525 -9.66 -28.24 -13.04
CA LYS A 525 -9.06 -27.17 -13.85
C LYS A 525 -9.10 -27.58 -15.32
N GLU A 526 -9.82 -26.79 -16.11
CA GLU A 526 -9.72 -26.81 -17.56
C GLU A 526 -8.67 -25.77 -17.94
N ASP A 527 -7.46 -26.24 -18.23
CA ASP A 527 -6.39 -25.41 -18.73
C ASP A 527 -6.45 -25.37 -20.26
N HIS A 528 -6.60 -24.18 -20.79
CA HIS A 528 -6.39 -23.90 -22.20
C HIS A 528 -5.16 -23.02 -22.27
N ASP A 529 -4.01 -23.69 -22.07
CA ASP A 529 -2.71 -23.06 -22.16
C ASP A 529 -2.60 -22.33 -23.50
N SER A 530 -2.18 -21.07 -23.39
CA SER A 530 -1.88 -20.08 -24.43
C SER A 530 -2.19 -20.54 -25.85
N LEU A 531 -3.26 -20.02 -26.44
CA LEU A 531 -3.54 -20.16 -27.88
C LEU A 531 -2.54 -19.31 -28.68
N MET A 532 -1.25 -19.63 -28.56
CA MET A 532 -0.16 -19.05 -29.34
C MET A 532 -0.01 -19.87 -30.62
N THR A 533 0.22 -19.19 -31.73
CA THR A 533 0.81 -19.77 -32.92
C THR A 533 2.30 -20.04 -32.64
N ASP A 534 2.75 -21.30 -32.79
CA ASP A 534 4.17 -21.69 -32.71
C ASP A 534 5.06 -20.94 -33.70
#